data_AF-A0A6P8M1Q9-F1
#
_entry.id   AF-A0A6P8M1Q9-F1
#
_cell.length_a   1.000
_cell.length_b   1.000
_cell.length_c   1.000
_cell.angle_alpha   90.00
_cell.angle_beta   90.00
_cell.angle_gamma   90.00
#
_symmetry.space_group_name_H-M   'P 1'
#
loop_
_entity.id
_entity.type
_entity.pdbx_description
1 polymer ?
#
loop_
_entity_poly.entity_id
_entity_poly.type
_entity_poly.pdbx_seq_one_letter_code
_entity_poly.pdbx_strand_id
1 'polypeptide(L)'
;MSSRPRTTSFADCTNAPTNPPLGGMRVSNRDGNKVTTVVATPGAGPDRPQEISYTDTKVIGNGSFGVVYLAKLCDTEELVAIKKVLQDKRFKNRELQIMRRLEHCNIVKLKYFFYSSGDKKDEVYLNLVLEYIPETVYKVARHYNKSKQTIPINFIKLYMYQLFRSLAYIHSLGICHRDIKPQNLLLDPESGVLKLCDFGSAKHLVKGEPNVSYICSRYYRAPELIFGAIDYTTKIDVWSAGCVVAELLLGQPIFPGDSGVDQLVEIIKVLGTPTRDQIREMNPNYTEFKFPQIKAHPWQKVFRARTPPEAMELVAGLLEYTPSGRITPLEACAHPFFDELREQGTRLPNGRELPPLFNFTEYELRIQPSLNSILKPKYMQTSENPGGQSEPVAGSSGNSSDNNVNTNTLSSSKNTDPGQSNMA
;
A
#
# COMPACT_ATOMS: atom_id res chain seq x y z
N MET A 1 13.33 -2.67 -25.89
CA MET A 1 12.48 -3.15 -24.78
C MET A 1 12.04 -4.58 -25.11
N SER A 2 12.64 -5.59 -24.48
CA SER A 2 12.35 -7.00 -24.74
C SER A 2 10.95 -7.35 -24.22
N SER A 3 10.05 -7.68 -25.15
CA SER A 3 8.66 -8.08 -24.97
C SER A 3 8.52 -9.56 -24.57
N ARG A 4 9.30 -10.04 -23.59
CA ARG A 4 8.99 -11.32 -22.97
C ARG A 4 7.84 -11.12 -21.97
N PRO A 5 6.75 -11.90 -22.05
CA PRO A 5 5.70 -11.84 -21.04
C PRO A 5 6.33 -12.13 -19.67
N ARG A 6 6.02 -11.30 -18.68
CA ARG A 6 6.35 -11.54 -17.27
C ARG A 6 5.44 -12.67 -16.81
N THR A 7 5.83 -13.91 -17.08
CA THR A 7 4.94 -15.06 -16.91
C THR A 7 4.81 -15.43 -15.44
N THR A 8 3.56 -15.60 -15.01
CA THR A 8 3.25 -16.41 -13.84
C THR A 8 3.72 -17.85 -14.11
N SER A 9 4.07 -18.59 -13.06
CA SER A 9 4.49 -20.00 -13.15
C SER A 9 3.62 -20.81 -14.12
N PHE A 10 4.24 -21.67 -14.93
CA PHE A 10 3.52 -22.58 -15.84
C PHE A 10 2.45 -23.40 -15.09
N ALA A 11 1.35 -23.72 -15.77
CA ALA A 11 0.34 -24.60 -15.23
C ALA A 11 0.86 -26.06 -15.20
N ASP A 12 0.74 -26.76 -14.07
CA ASP A 12 0.95 -28.22 -14.02
C ASP A 12 -0.11 -28.93 -14.86
N CYS A 13 0.30 -29.87 -15.72
CA CYS A 13 -0.53 -30.53 -16.72
C CYS A 13 -1.58 -31.53 -16.17
N THR A 14 -1.92 -31.51 -14.87
CA THR A 14 -2.68 -32.60 -14.25
C THR A 14 -4.18 -32.37 -14.07
N ASN A 15 -4.75 -31.22 -14.47
CA ASN A 15 -6.20 -31.05 -14.58
C ASN A 15 -6.53 -29.94 -15.59
N ALA A 16 -7.13 -30.30 -16.72
CA ALA A 16 -7.63 -29.31 -17.67
C ALA A 16 -8.87 -28.60 -17.05
N PRO A 17 -8.85 -27.26 -16.87
CA PRO A 17 -10.04 -26.56 -16.42
C PRO A 17 -11.13 -26.65 -17.51
N THR A 18 -12.34 -27.01 -17.10
CA THR A 18 -13.55 -26.90 -17.93
C THR A 18 -13.74 -25.45 -18.36
N ASN A 19 -14.00 -25.20 -19.65
CA ASN A 19 -14.25 -23.84 -20.15
C ASN A 19 -15.41 -23.19 -19.36
N PRO A 20 -15.23 -21.99 -18.80
CA PRO A 20 -16.33 -21.30 -18.13
C PRO A 20 -17.45 -20.98 -19.13
N PRO A 21 -18.71 -20.93 -18.68
CA PRO A 21 -19.82 -20.55 -19.55
C PRO A 21 -19.56 -19.15 -20.14
N LEU A 22 -19.53 -19.07 -21.47
CA LEU A 22 -19.39 -17.80 -22.18
C LEU A 22 -20.71 -17.03 -22.05
N GLY A 23 -20.72 -15.98 -21.23
CA GLY A 23 -21.85 -15.06 -21.13
C GLY A 23 -22.06 -14.35 -22.48
N GLY A 24 -23.27 -14.40 -23.01
CA GLY A 24 -23.60 -13.71 -24.26
C GLY A 24 -23.47 -12.19 -24.10
N MET A 25 -22.44 -11.59 -24.71
CA MET A 25 -22.30 -10.14 -24.80
C MET A 25 -23.25 -9.60 -25.87
N ARG A 26 -24.16 -8.70 -25.50
CA ARG A 26 -25.09 -8.04 -26.42
C ARG A 26 -24.72 -6.58 -26.54
N VAL A 27 -24.79 -6.05 -27.76
CA VAL A 27 -24.56 -4.63 -28.04
C VAL A 27 -25.83 -4.05 -28.62
N SER A 28 -26.34 -2.99 -28.02
CA SER A 28 -27.50 -2.25 -28.49
C SER A 28 -27.17 -0.77 -28.64
N ASN A 29 -28.02 -0.03 -29.36
CA ASN A 29 -27.94 1.42 -29.45
C ASN A 29 -29.13 2.01 -28.68
N ARG A 30 -28.86 2.87 -27.69
CA ARG A 30 -29.87 3.56 -26.89
C ARG A 30 -29.52 5.04 -26.89
N ASP A 31 -30.43 5.87 -27.41
CA ASP A 31 -30.28 7.34 -27.48
C ASP A 31 -28.99 7.81 -28.17
N GLY A 32 -28.52 7.06 -29.19
CA GLY A 32 -27.29 7.36 -29.93
C GLY A 32 -26.01 6.80 -29.27
N ASN A 33 -26.11 6.27 -28.05
CA ASN A 33 -24.99 5.66 -27.34
C ASN A 33 -24.97 4.14 -27.49
N LYS A 34 -23.76 3.60 -27.74
CA LYS A 34 -23.50 2.17 -27.79
C LYS A 34 -23.52 1.60 -26.36
N VAL A 35 -24.52 0.78 -26.06
CA VAL A 35 -24.67 0.07 -24.78
C VAL A 35 -24.18 -1.35 -24.95
N THR A 36 -23.30 -1.80 -24.05
CA THR A 36 -22.86 -3.19 -23.98
C THR A 36 -23.46 -3.85 -22.74
N THR A 37 -24.17 -4.95 -22.92
CA THR A 37 -24.80 -5.73 -21.86
C THR A 37 -24.16 -7.10 -21.77
N VAL A 38 -23.79 -7.51 -20.55
CA VAL A 38 -23.15 -8.80 -20.26
C VAL A 38 -23.74 -9.44 -19.01
N VAL A 39 -23.69 -10.76 -18.95
CA VAL A 39 -23.96 -11.51 -17.70
C VAL A 39 -22.64 -11.62 -16.94
N ALA A 40 -22.55 -10.95 -15.80
CA ALA A 40 -21.36 -10.88 -14.96
C ALA A 40 -21.62 -11.42 -13.56
N THR A 41 -20.57 -11.95 -12.92
CA THR A 41 -20.62 -12.46 -11.55
C THR A 41 -20.07 -11.40 -10.60
N PRO A 42 -20.72 -11.13 -9.45
CA PRO A 42 -20.17 -10.28 -8.40
C PRO A 42 -18.76 -10.69 -7.98
N GLY A 43 -17.88 -9.72 -7.76
CA GLY A 43 -16.50 -9.95 -7.32
C GLY A 43 -16.42 -10.54 -5.91
N ALA A 44 -17.31 -10.09 -5.04
CA ALA A 44 -17.48 -10.58 -3.67
C ALA A 44 -18.88 -11.16 -3.47
N GLY A 45 -19.02 -12.05 -2.48
CA GLY A 45 -20.29 -12.71 -2.17
C GLY A 45 -20.59 -13.92 -3.06
N PRO A 46 -21.85 -14.37 -3.11
CA PRO A 46 -22.25 -15.61 -3.79
C PRO A 46 -22.10 -15.51 -5.32
N ASP A 47 -21.78 -16.64 -5.96
CA ASP A 47 -21.68 -16.77 -7.43
C ASP A 47 -23.08 -16.77 -8.07
N ARG A 48 -23.78 -15.64 -7.98
CA ARG A 48 -25.06 -15.39 -8.64
C ARG A 48 -24.83 -14.43 -9.81
N PRO A 49 -24.78 -14.93 -11.05
CA PRO A 49 -24.63 -14.07 -12.21
C PRO A 49 -25.80 -13.10 -12.35
N GLN A 50 -25.51 -11.88 -12.77
CA GLN A 50 -26.50 -10.84 -13.03
C GLN A 50 -26.15 -10.08 -14.30
N GLU A 51 -27.18 -9.51 -14.93
CA GLU A 51 -26.99 -8.66 -16.09
C GLU A 51 -26.43 -7.30 -15.65
N ILE A 52 -25.38 -6.83 -16.32
CA ILE A 52 -24.87 -5.48 -16.17
C ILE A 52 -24.75 -4.83 -17.55
N SER A 53 -25.07 -3.54 -17.62
CA SER A 53 -24.94 -2.73 -18.84
C SER A 53 -23.96 -1.57 -18.62
N TYR A 54 -23.14 -1.28 -19.63
CA TYR A 54 -22.21 -0.16 -19.60
C TYR A 54 -22.02 0.53 -20.95
N THR A 55 -21.64 1.81 -20.91
CA THR A 55 -21.41 2.70 -22.06
C THR A 55 -20.02 3.35 -22.02
N ASP A 56 -19.75 4.24 -22.98
CA ASP A 56 -18.63 5.19 -22.98
C ASP A 56 -17.25 4.53 -22.85
N THR A 57 -17.11 3.35 -23.47
CA THR A 57 -15.90 2.55 -23.33
C THR A 57 -14.70 3.22 -24.01
N LYS A 58 -13.66 3.53 -23.24
CA LYS A 58 -12.43 4.17 -23.71
C LYS A 58 -11.20 3.44 -23.19
N VAL A 59 -10.21 3.17 -24.04
CA VAL A 59 -8.94 2.60 -23.59
C VAL A 59 -8.18 3.61 -22.72
N ILE A 60 -7.81 3.20 -21.50
CA ILE A 60 -7.03 4.02 -20.56
C ILE A 60 -5.67 3.42 -20.20
N GLY A 61 -5.42 2.15 -20.55
CA GLY A 61 -4.14 1.49 -20.34
C GLY A 61 -3.95 0.29 -21.25
N ASN A 62 -2.72 0.08 -21.70
CA ASN A 62 -2.29 -1.09 -22.46
C ASN A 62 -1.02 -1.65 -21.81
N GLY A 63 -0.99 -2.97 -21.55
CA GLY A 63 0.15 -3.64 -20.94
C GLY A 63 0.37 -5.04 -21.52
N SER A 64 1.43 -5.69 -21.06
CA SER A 64 1.77 -7.06 -21.49
C SER A 64 0.68 -8.09 -21.18
N PHE A 65 -0.21 -7.79 -20.24
CA PHE A 65 -1.26 -8.69 -19.77
C PHE A 65 -2.63 -8.42 -20.41
N GLY A 66 -2.80 -7.30 -21.13
CA GLY A 66 -4.08 -6.96 -21.73
C GLY A 66 -4.35 -5.46 -21.80
N VAL A 67 -5.63 -5.14 -21.94
CA VAL A 67 -6.14 -3.77 -22.15
C VAL A 67 -7.04 -3.38 -20.98
N VAL A 68 -6.92 -2.15 -20.52
CA VAL A 68 -7.80 -1.57 -19.51
C VAL A 68 -8.67 -0.50 -20.15
N TYR A 69 -9.97 -0.63 -19.98
CA TYR A 69 -10.96 0.32 -20.47
C TYR A 69 -11.59 1.08 -19.30
N LEU A 70 -11.83 2.37 -19.47
CA LEU A 70 -12.82 3.12 -18.70
C LEU A 70 -14.19 2.83 -19.32
N ALA A 71 -15.21 2.63 -18.49
CA ALA A 71 -16.60 2.55 -18.91
C ALA A 71 -17.51 3.15 -17.83
N LYS A 72 -18.77 3.37 -18.16
CA LYS A 72 -19.79 3.88 -17.23
C LYS A 72 -20.92 2.87 -17.09
N LEU A 73 -21.25 2.46 -15.87
CA LEU A 73 -22.38 1.54 -15.62
C LEU A 73 -23.70 2.28 -15.87
N CYS A 74 -24.64 1.66 -16.59
CA CYS A 74 -25.91 2.31 -16.94
C CYS A 74 -26.87 2.47 -15.75
N ASP A 75 -26.85 1.54 -14.79
CA ASP A 75 -27.82 1.56 -13.69
C ASP A 75 -27.43 2.56 -12.59
N THR A 76 -26.12 2.73 -12.35
CA THR A 76 -25.60 3.56 -11.27
C THR A 76 -24.89 4.82 -11.75
N GLU A 77 -24.68 4.96 -13.05
CA GLU A 77 -23.89 6.03 -13.68
C GLU A 77 -22.42 6.09 -13.21
N GLU A 78 -21.97 5.06 -12.47
CA GLU A 78 -20.63 5.01 -11.88
C GLU A 78 -19.57 4.64 -12.92
N LEU A 79 -18.43 5.33 -12.88
CA LEU A 79 -17.26 4.99 -13.67
C LEU A 79 -16.57 3.72 -13.15
N VAL A 80 -16.20 2.84 -14.06
CA VAL A 80 -15.51 1.57 -13.76
C VAL A 80 -14.31 1.37 -14.69
N ALA A 81 -13.32 0.63 -14.20
CA ALA A 81 -12.21 0.15 -15.02
C ALA A 81 -12.41 -1.33 -15.38
N ILE A 82 -12.45 -1.66 -16.67
CA ILE A 82 -12.58 -3.03 -17.17
C ILE A 82 -11.21 -3.51 -17.66
N LYS A 83 -10.55 -4.38 -16.88
CA LYS A 83 -9.28 -5.03 -17.28
C LYS A 83 -9.60 -6.30 -18.06
N LYS A 84 -9.34 -6.27 -19.37
CA LYS A 84 -9.53 -7.40 -20.29
C LYS A 84 -8.22 -8.15 -20.50
N VAL A 85 -8.16 -9.40 -20.06
CA VAL A 85 -6.96 -10.25 -20.04
C VAL A 85 -7.22 -11.54 -20.81
N LEU A 86 -6.36 -11.87 -21.77
CA LEU A 86 -6.43 -13.15 -22.50
C LEU A 86 -6.20 -14.32 -21.53
N GLN A 87 -7.09 -15.31 -21.55
CA GLN A 87 -6.92 -16.55 -20.79
C GLN A 87 -6.10 -17.54 -21.62
N ASP A 88 -4.78 -17.39 -21.53
CA ASP A 88 -3.86 -18.36 -22.10
C ASP A 88 -3.84 -19.62 -21.22
N LYS A 89 -4.30 -20.75 -21.77
CA LYS A 89 -4.38 -22.05 -21.08
C LYS A 89 -3.04 -22.52 -20.50
N ARG A 90 -1.90 -21.99 -20.98
CA ARG A 90 -0.56 -22.31 -20.49
C ARG A 90 -0.24 -21.65 -19.14
N PHE A 91 -0.98 -20.60 -18.76
CA PHE A 91 -0.73 -19.82 -17.56
C PHE A 91 -1.92 -19.84 -16.60
N LYS A 92 -1.65 -20.05 -15.31
CA LYS A 92 -2.68 -19.92 -14.27
C LYS A 92 -2.93 -18.43 -14.01
N ASN A 93 -4.11 -17.92 -14.38
CA ASN A 93 -4.53 -16.58 -13.98
C ASN A 93 -5.04 -16.61 -12.53
N ARG A 94 -4.17 -16.22 -11.59
CA ARG A 94 -4.48 -16.14 -10.16
C ARG A 94 -5.14 -14.83 -9.76
N GLU A 95 -5.16 -13.83 -10.64
CA GLU A 95 -5.61 -12.47 -10.34
C GLU A 95 -7.05 -12.48 -9.86
N LEU A 96 -7.96 -13.15 -10.58
CA LEU A 96 -9.36 -13.29 -10.16
C LEU A 96 -9.48 -13.94 -8.79
N GLN A 97 -8.83 -15.10 -8.59
CA GLN A 97 -8.91 -15.86 -7.34
C GLN A 97 -8.41 -15.07 -6.13
N ILE A 98 -7.35 -14.27 -6.32
CA ILE A 98 -6.81 -13.38 -5.31
C ILE A 98 -7.79 -12.25 -5.04
N MET A 99 -8.19 -11.50 -6.08
CA MET A 99 -9.03 -10.30 -5.93
C MET A 99 -10.39 -10.59 -5.29
N ARG A 100 -10.99 -11.76 -5.54
CA ARG A 100 -12.25 -12.17 -4.89
C ARG A 100 -12.16 -12.31 -3.37
N ARG A 101 -10.95 -12.41 -2.80
CA ARG A 101 -10.68 -12.54 -1.36
C ARG A 101 -10.27 -11.22 -0.71
N LEU A 102 -10.09 -10.15 -1.49
CA LEU A 102 -9.57 -8.88 -0.99
C LEU A 102 -10.70 -7.90 -0.74
N GLU A 103 -10.80 -7.40 0.49
CA GLU A 103 -11.72 -6.35 0.88
C GLU A 103 -11.01 -5.40 1.84
N HIS A 104 -10.53 -4.27 1.31
CA HIS A 104 -9.77 -3.28 2.08
C HIS A 104 -9.88 -1.90 1.44
N CYS A 105 -9.93 -0.82 2.25
CA CYS A 105 -10.15 0.54 1.74
C CYS A 105 -9.03 1.01 0.78
N ASN A 106 -7.80 0.56 1.01
CA ASN A 106 -6.62 0.88 0.18
C ASN A 106 -6.29 -0.17 -0.90
N ILE A 107 -7.25 -1.01 -1.29
CA ILE A 107 -7.12 -1.95 -2.42
C ILE A 107 -8.27 -1.68 -3.39
N VAL A 108 -7.99 -1.74 -4.69
CA VAL A 108 -9.03 -1.57 -5.72
C VAL A 108 -10.06 -2.71 -5.63
N LYS A 109 -11.33 -2.35 -5.53
CA LYS A 109 -12.45 -3.29 -5.40
C LYS A 109 -12.77 -3.96 -6.73
N LEU A 110 -12.83 -5.28 -6.73
CA LEU A 110 -13.44 -6.06 -7.81
C LEU A 110 -14.96 -6.02 -7.64
N LYS A 111 -15.65 -5.34 -8.57
CA LYS A 111 -17.10 -5.23 -8.56
C LYS A 111 -17.73 -6.45 -9.22
N TYR A 112 -17.28 -6.78 -10.43
CA TYR A 112 -17.77 -7.91 -11.21
C TYR A 112 -16.65 -8.57 -12.01
N PHE A 113 -16.90 -9.78 -12.50
CA PHE A 113 -16.09 -10.38 -13.55
C PHE A 113 -16.98 -11.15 -14.55
N PHE A 114 -16.53 -11.22 -15.80
CA PHE A 114 -17.19 -12.00 -16.84
C PHE A 114 -16.20 -12.48 -17.90
N TYR A 115 -16.58 -13.52 -18.63
CA TYR A 115 -15.81 -14.04 -19.74
C TYR A 115 -16.40 -13.59 -21.08
N SER A 116 -15.54 -13.30 -22.06
CA SER A 116 -15.94 -12.91 -23.41
C SER A 116 -15.07 -13.61 -24.45
N SER A 117 -15.64 -13.96 -25.59
CA SER A 117 -14.87 -14.50 -26.72
C SER A 117 -13.99 -13.43 -27.38
N GLY A 118 -12.85 -13.86 -27.93
CA GLY A 118 -11.97 -13.06 -28.79
C GLY A 118 -12.39 -13.05 -30.25
N ASP A 119 -11.59 -12.38 -31.08
CA ASP A 119 -11.79 -12.35 -32.53
C ASP A 119 -11.42 -13.69 -33.18
N LYS A 120 -10.46 -14.42 -32.59
CA LYS A 120 -10.10 -15.76 -33.06
C LYS A 120 -10.91 -16.82 -32.34
N LYS A 121 -11.17 -17.91 -33.07
CA LYS A 121 -11.74 -19.14 -32.53
C LYS A 121 -10.87 -19.62 -31.36
N ASP A 122 -11.52 -19.98 -30.26
CA ASP A 122 -10.93 -20.45 -28.99
C ASP A 122 -10.23 -19.39 -28.10
N GLU A 123 -10.16 -18.12 -28.51
CA GLU A 123 -9.69 -17.05 -27.61
C GLU A 123 -10.79 -16.71 -26.59
N VAL A 124 -10.45 -16.86 -25.31
CA VAL A 124 -11.31 -16.47 -24.19
C VAL A 124 -10.62 -15.37 -23.41
N TYR A 125 -11.35 -14.30 -23.12
CA TYR A 125 -10.89 -13.20 -22.28
C TYR A 125 -11.63 -13.21 -20.95
N LEU A 126 -10.88 -12.96 -19.88
CA LEU A 126 -11.42 -12.59 -18.58
C LEU A 126 -11.50 -11.06 -18.52
N ASN A 127 -12.64 -10.54 -18.11
CA ASN A 127 -12.87 -9.13 -17.90
C ASN A 127 -13.11 -8.91 -16.41
N LEU A 128 -12.23 -8.14 -15.76
CA LEU A 128 -12.38 -7.72 -14.37
C LEU A 128 -12.96 -6.30 -14.35
N VAL A 129 -14.16 -6.13 -13.80
CA VAL A 129 -14.81 -4.83 -13.62
C VAL A 129 -14.45 -4.32 -12.23
N LEU A 130 -13.63 -3.28 -12.20
CA LEU A 130 -13.02 -2.69 -11.02
C LEU A 130 -13.61 -1.31 -10.75
N GLU A 131 -13.57 -0.84 -9.50
CA GLU A 131 -13.79 0.58 -9.21
C GLU A 131 -12.76 1.44 -9.99
N TYR A 132 -13.19 2.58 -10.53
CA TYR A 132 -12.32 3.48 -11.25
C TYR A 132 -11.70 4.52 -10.30
N ILE A 133 -10.39 4.71 -10.41
CA ILE A 133 -9.63 5.73 -9.69
C ILE A 133 -8.82 6.52 -10.73
N PRO A 134 -8.90 7.86 -10.74
CA PRO A 134 -8.54 8.66 -11.91
C PRO A 134 -7.03 8.79 -12.17
N GLU A 135 -6.23 8.85 -11.10
CA GLU A 135 -4.80 9.12 -11.18
C GLU A 135 -3.96 7.96 -10.68
N THR A 136 -2.65 8.08 -10.90
CA THR A 136 -1.67 7.17 -10.30
C THR A 136 -0.54 7.98 -9.66
N VAL A 137 0.12 7.40 -8.66
CA VAL A 137 1.31 8.01 -8.04
C VAL A 137 2.36 8.32 -9.09
N TYR A 138 2.52 7.46 -10.12
CA TYR A 138 3.41 7.73 -11.26
C TYR A 138 3.08 9.03 -11.99
N LYS A 139 1.79 9.26 -12.34
CA LYS A 139 1.37 10.47 -13.05
C LYS A 139 1.58 11.72 -12.21
N VAL A 140 1.27 11.65 -10.91
CA VAL A 140 1.52 12.75 -9.96
C VAL A 140 3.01 13.06 -9.84
N ALA A 141 3.86 12.05 -9.60
CA ALA A 141 5.30 12.24 -9.52
C ALA A 141 5.88 12.85 -10.80
N ARG A 142 5.41 12.39 -11.97
CA ARG A 142 5.80 12.94 -13.26
C ARG A 142 5.36 14.39 -13.44
N HIS A 143 4.19 14.78 -12.94
CA HIS A 143 3.71 16.17 -12.99
C HIS A 143 4.65 17.09 -12.19
N TYR A 144 4.96 16.74 -10.94
CA TYR A 144 5.89 17.51 -10.10
C TYR A 144 7.29 17.61 -10.72
N ASN A 145 7.83 16.50 -11.23
CA ASN A 145 9.13 16.48 -11.90
C ASN A 145 9.16 17.42 -13.12
N LYS A 146 8.15 17.36 -14.00
CA LYS A 146 8.05 18.27 -15.16
C LYS A 146 7.99 19.74 -14.76
N SER A 147 7.33 20.04 -13.65
CA SER A 147 7.24 21.38 -13.07
C SER A 147 8.48 21.77 -12.24
N LYS A 148 9.53 20.92 -12.21
CA LYS A 148 10.76 21.09 -11.41
C LYS A 148 10.48 21.28 -9.90
N GLN A 149 9.39 20.70 -9.42
CA GLN A 149 8.97 20.73 -8.03
C GLN A 149 9.12 19.34 -7.39
N THR A 150 9.19 19.31 -6.06
CA THR A 150 9.08 18.07 -5.28
C THR A 150 7.65 17.86 -4.85
N ILE A 151 7.23 16.60 -4.71
CA ILE A 151 5.97 16.29 -4.07
C ILE A 151 6.06 16.77 -2.60
N PRO A 152 5.07 17.53 -2.10
CA PRO A 152 4.99 17.88 -0.69
C PRO A 152 5.05 16.66 0.23
N ILE A 153 5.83 16.75 1.31
CA ILE A 153 6.10 15.63 2.22
C ILE A 153 4.82 15.04 2.82
N ASN A 154 3.83 15.88 3.13
CA ASN A 154 2.54 15.44 3.68
C ASN A 154 1.78 14.50 2.72
N PHE A 155 1.90 14.70 1.40
CA PHE A 155 1.34 13.76 0.42
C PHE A 155 2.13 12.45 0.37
N ILE A 156 3.46 12.50 0.49
CA ILE A 156 4.30 11.29 0.57
C ILE A 156 3.92 10.48 1.82
N LYS A 157 3.78 11.14 2.98
CA LYS A 157 3.30 10.51 4.22
C LYS A 157 1.95 9.82 3.97
N LEU A 158 0.99 10.56 3.42
CA LEU A 158 -0.37 10.07 3.18
C LEU A 158 -0.42 8.85 2.25
N TYR A 159 0.31 8.90 1.12
CA TYR A 159 0.28 7.83 0.12
C TYR A 159 1.01 6.60 0.63
N MET A 160 2.19 6.77 1.24
CA MET A 160 2.99 5.64 1.67
C MET A 160 2.39 4.95 2.89
N TYR A 161 1.74 5.68 3.80
CA TYR A 161 1.00 5.07 4.90
C TYR A 161 -0.11 4.13 4.38
N GLN A 162 -0.91 4.58 3.42
CA GLN A 162 -1.99 3.80 2.81
C GLN A 162 -1.46 2.59 2.02
N LEU A 163 -0.32 2.73 1.33
CA LEU A 163 0.36 1.60 0.69
C LEU A 163 0.78 0.56 1.74
N PHE A 164 1.48 0.97 2.80
CA PHE A 164 1.92 0.05 3.84
C PHE A 164 0.74 -0.67 4.51
N ARG A 165 -0.37 0.03 4.74
CA ARG A 165 -1.59 -0.59 5.26
C ARG A 165 -2.17 -1.64 4.29
N SER A 166 -2.22 -1.34 2.99
CA SER A 166 -2.62 -2.35 1.98
C SER A 166 -1.69 -3.56 1.96
N LEU A 167 -0.38 -3.35 2.12
CA LEU A 167 0.63 -4.41 2.14
C LEU A 167 0.47 -5.28 3.39
N ALA A 168 0.26 -4.67 4.56
CA ALA A 168 -0.04 -5.37 5.79
C ALA A 168 -1.23 -6.33 5.61
N TYR A 169 -2.32 -5.83 5.04
CA TYR A 169 -3.51 -6.62 4.77
C TYR A 169 -3.21 -7.83 3.86
N ILE A 170 -2.62 -7.63 2.68
CA ILE A 170 -2.37 -8.76 1.76
C ILE A 170 -1.30 -9.73 2.29
N HIS A 171 -0.27 -9.24 3.00
CA HIS A 171 0.78 -10.08 3.56
C HIS A 171 0.24 -10.97 4.68
N SER A 172 -0.71 -10.48 5.48
CA SER A 172 -1.39 -11.29 6.50
C SER A 172 -2.18 -12.47 5.92
N LEU A 173 -2.60 -12.36 4.65
CA LEU A 173 -3.26 -13.42 3.89
C LEU A 173 -2.26 -14.33 3.15
N GLY A 174 -0.95 -14.19 3.38
CA GLY A 174 0.11 -14.92 2.68
C GLY A 174 0.31 -14.49 1.21
N ILE A 175 -0.32 -13.39 0.77
CA ILE A 175 -0.27 -12.91 -0.61
C ILE A 175 0.86 -11.90 -0.76
N CYS A 176 1.78 -12.16 -1.69
CA CYS A 176 2.77 -11.20 -2.14
C CYS A 176 2.33 -10.58 -3.48
N HIS A 177 2.41 -9.26 -3.61
CA HIS A 177 2.00 -8.53 -4.80
C HIS A 177 2.98 -8.74 -5.96
N ARG A 178 4.29 -8.69 -5.67
CA ARG A 178 5.40 -8.94 -6.61
C ARG A 178 5.50 -7.96 -7.79
N ASP A 179 4.84 -6.80 -7.71
CA ASP A 179 4.97 -5.73 -8.72
C ASP A 179 4.55 -4.36 -8.16
N ILE A 180 4.97 -4.05 -6.92
CA ILE A 180 4.77 -2.74 -6.33
C ILE A 180 5.63 -1.72 -7.07
N LYS A 181 4.99 -0.67 -7.56
CA LYS A 181 5.58 0.43 -8.33
C LYS A 181 4.58 1.59 -8.45
N PRO A 182 5.00 2.83 -8.71
CA PRO A 182 4.11 4.00 -8.77
C PRO A 182 2.95 3.89 -9.76
N GLN A 183 3.09 3.09 -10.83
CA GLN A 183 2.01 2.87 -11.81
C GLN A 183 0.86 2.01 -11.26
N ASN A 184 1.14 1.15 -10.29
CA ASN A 184 0.16 0.24 -9.67
C ASN A 184 -0.47 0.83 -8.40
N LEU A 185 -0.15 2.09 -8.08
CA LEU A 185 -0.71 2.84 -6.97
C LEU A 185 -1.68 3.88 -7.53
N LEU A 186 -2.97 3.55 -7.51
CA LEU A 186 -4.02 4.45 -7.95
C LEU A 186 -4.27 5.51 -6.89
N LEU A 187 -4.61 6.71 -7.33
CA LEU A 187 -4.81 7.86 -6.46
C LEU A 187 -6.06 8.63 -6.88
N ASP A 188 -6.86 9.01 -5.89
CA ASP A 188 -7.80 10.11 -6.01
C ASP A 188 -7.16 11.36 -5.37
N PRO A 189 -6.70 12.34 -6.18
CA PRO A 189 -6.01 13.53 -5.67
C PRO A 189 -6.91 14.42 -4.80
N GLU A 190 -8.22 14.35 -4.99
CA GLU A 190 -9.18 15.23 -4.32
C GLU A 190 -9.42 14.79 -2.87
N SER A 191 -9.60 13.48 -2.67
CA SER A 191 -9.79 12.86 -1.35
C SER A 191 -8.48 12.39 -0.70
N GLY A 192 -7.39 12.29 -1.45
CA GLY A 192 -6.11 11.75 -0.98
C GLY A 192 -6.09 10.23 -0.79
N VAL A 193 -7.14 9.53 -1.25
CA VAL A 193 -7.24 8.06 -1.15
C VAL A 193 -6.27 7.39 -2.13
N LEU A 194 -5.45 6.48 -1.60
CA LEU A 194 -4.62 5.59 -2.39
C LEU A 194 -5.19 4.17 -2.40
N LYS A 195 -5.19 3.53 -3.57
CA LYS A 195 -5.61 2.14 -3.78
C LYS A 195 -4.57 1.36 -4.57
N LEU A 196 -4.13 0.24 -4.01
CA LEU A 196 -3.27 -0.74 -4.69
C LEU A 196 -4.07 -1.49 -5.76
N CYS A 197 -3.49 -1.65 -6.96
CA CYS A 197 -4.10 -2.35 -8.08
C CYS A 197 -3.11 -3.28 -8.80
N ASP A 198 -3.61 -4.03 -9.79
CA ASP A 198 -2.85 -4.96 -10.65
C ASP A 198 -2.25 -6.18 -9.92
N PHE A 199 -3.13 -7.10 -9.52
CA PHE A 199 -2.75 -8.36 -8.88
C PHE A 199 -2.35 -9.45 -9.91
N GLY A 200 -2.08 -9.07 -11.17
CA GLY A 200 -1.70 -10.01 -12.23
C GLY A 200 -0.39 -10.77 -11.95
N SER A 201 0.51 -10.17 -11.17
CA SER A 201 1.75 -10.80 -10.71
C SER A 201 1.64 -11.42 -9.32
N ALA A 202 0.53 -11.23 -8.60
CA ALA A 202 0.42 -11.64 -7.21
C ALA A 202 0.39 -13.17 -7.05
N LYS A 203 0.86 -13.67 -5.90
CA LYS A 203 0.85 -15.10 -5.57
C LYS A 203 0.75 -15.28 -4.05
N HIS A 204 0.03 -16.32 -3.62
CA HIS A 204 0.16 -16.84 -2.26
C HIS A 204 1.52 -17.56 -2.13
N LEU A 205 2.40 -17.07 -1.25
CA LEU A 205 3.71 -17.67 -1.03
C LEU A 205 3.60 -18.75 0.04
N VAL A 206 4.01 -19.96 -0.30
CA VAL A 206 4.01 -21.11 0.61
C VAL A 206 5.46 -21.47 0.92
N LYS A 207 5.80 -21.56 2.20
CA LYS A 207 7.16 -21.90 2.63
C LYS A 207 7.55 -23.27 2.08
N GLY A 208 8.72 -23.35 1.44
CA GLY A 208 9.23 -24.57 0.81
C GLY A 208 8.82 -24.75 -0.65
N GLU A 209 7.86 -23.98 -1.16
CA GLU A 209 7.52 -23.99 -2.59
C GLU A 209 8.36 -22.97 -3.38
N PRO A 210 9.01 -23.36 -4.49
CA PRO A 210 9.80 -22.44 -5.30
C PRO A 210 8.92 -21.45 -6.06
N ASN A 211 9.48 -20.27 -6.30
CA ASN A 211 8.85 -19.16 -7.00
C ASN A 211 9.76 -18.62 -8.10
N VAL A 212 9.16 -18.08 -9.16
CA VAL A 212 9.92 -17.44 -10.25
C VAL A 212 10.63 -16.19 -9.71
N SER A 213 11.95 -16.13 -9.88
CA SER A 213 12.81 -15.01 -9.45
C SER A 213 12.74 -13.80 -10.40
N TYR A 214 12.57 -14.03 -11.70
CA TYR A 214 12.39 -12.98 -12.70
C TYR A 214 10.97 -12.37 -12.65
N ILE A 215 10.68 -11.69 -11.55
CA ILE A 215 9.43 -10.99 -11.26
C ILE A 215 9.73 -9.55 -10.81
N CYS A 216 8.71 -8.74 -10.53
CA CYS A 216 8.81 -7.30 -10.29
C CYS A 216 9.31 -6.47 -11.49
N SER A 217 8.84 -5.23 -11.55
CA SER A 217 9.41 -4.19 -12.41
C SER A 217 10.82 -3.83 -11.94
N ARG A 218 11.75 -3.69 -12.89
CA ARG A 218 13.20 -3.69 -12.64
C ARG A 218 13.67 -2.72 -11.55
N TYR A 219 13.27 -1.44 -11.62
CA TYR A 219 13.72 -0.41 -10.67
C TYR A 219 13.26 -0.63 -9.23
N TYR A 220 12.25 -1.48 -9.02
CA TYR A 220 11.66 -1.79 -7.72
C TYR A 220 11.97 -3.22 -7.29
N ARG A 221 12.81 -3.95 -8.04
CA ARG A 221 13.12 -5.35 -7.79
C ARG A 221 14.10 -5.50 -6.63
N ALA A 222 13.72 -6.32 -5.66
CA ALA A 222 14.56 -6.64 -4.49
C ALA A 222 15.84 -7.39 -4.91
N PRO A 223 16.98 -7.18 -4.21
CA PRO A 223 18.27 -7.73 -4.60
C PRO A 223 18.28 -9.27 -4.60
N GLU A 224 17.58 -9.94 -3.69
CA GLU A 224 17.44 -11.40 -3.67
C GLU A 224 16.83 -11.96 -4.97
N LEU A 225 15.92 -11.23 -5.61
CA LEU A 225 15.36 -11.62 -6.91
C LEU A 225 16.39 -11.46 -8.03
N ILE A 226 17.28 -10.46 -7.92
CA ILE A 226 18.39 -10.25 -8.87
C ILE A 226 19.43 -11.37 -8.70
N PHE A 227 19.68 -11.81 -7.46
CA PHE A 227 20.50 -12.98 -7.13
C PHE A 227 19.81 -14.31 -7.49
N GLY A 228 18.58 -14.29 -7.99
CA GLY A 228 17.89 -15.48 -8.49
C GLY A 228 17.22 -16.34 -7.42
N ALA A 229 16.97 -15.80 -6.21
CA ALA A 229 16.29 -16.51 -5.14
C ALA A 229 14.89 -17.00 -5.58
N ILE A 230 14.52 -18.20 -5.17
CA ILE A 230 13.22 -18.83 -5.47
C ILE A 230 12.36 -19.03 -4.22
N ASP A 231 12.94 -18.86 -3.06
CA ASP A 231 12.37 -19.01 -1.71
C ASP A 231 12.16 -17.67 -0.99
N TYR A 232 12.09 -16.58 -1.77
CA TYR A 232 11.80 -15.24 -1.26
C TYR A 232 10.44 -15.15 -0.57
N THR A 233 10.28 -14.12 0.27
CA THR A 233 9.06 -13.87 1.06
C THR A 233 8.33 -12.62 0.58
N THR A 234 7.25 -12.24 1.27
CA THR A 234 6.53 -10.97 1.05
C THR A 234 7.41 -9.73 1.25
N LYS A 235 8.60 -9.87 1.86
CA LYS A 235 9.58 -8.79 2.07
C LYS A 235 10.14 -8.18 0.79
N ILE A 236 9.94 -8.81 -0.38
CA ILE A 236 10.23 -8.16 -1.67
C ILE A 236 9.33 -6.96 -1.94
N ASP A 237 8.06 -7.00 -1.49
CA ASP A 237 7.13 -5.86 -1.65
C ASP A 237 7.53 -4.70 -0.74
N VAL A 238 8.11 -4.99 0.43
CA VAL A 238 8.64 -3.98 1.36
C VAL A 238 9.82 -3.24 0.74
N TRP A 239 10.75 -3.96 0.11
CA TRP A 239 11.82 -3.34 -0.67
C TRP A 239 11.27 -2.45 -1.79
N SER A 240 10.33 -2.97 -2.58
CA SER A 240 9.70 -2.20 -3.66
C SER A 240 9.02 -0.93 -3.12
N ALA A 241 8.35 -1.00 -1.97
CA ALA A 241 7.77 0.15 -1.31
C ALA A 241 8.85 1.16 -0.86
N GLY A 242 9.99 0.70 -0.33
CA GLY A 242 11.15 1.55 -0.04
C GLY A 242 11.68 2.28 -1.27
N CYS A 243 11.76 1.60 -2.42
CA CYS A 243 12.10 2.23 -3.70
C CYS A 243 11.08 3.32 -4.09
N VAL A 244 9.79 3.09 -3.85
CA VAL A 244 8.75 4.11 -4.08
C VAL A 244 8.92 5.30 -3.14
N VAL A 245 9.12 5.09 -1.82
CA VAL A 245 9.37 6.19 -0.86
C VAL A 245 10.55 7.04 -1.36
N ALA A 246 11.68 6.39 -1.67
CA ALA A 246 12.88 7.06 -2.14
C ALA A 246 12.66 7.82 -3.46
N GLU A 247 11.94 7.23 -4.41
CA GLU A 247 11.62 7.87 -5.69
C GLU A 247 10.78 9.15 -5.51
N LEU A 248 9.80 9.14 -4.61
CA LEU A 248 8.97 10.32 -4.34
C LEU A 248 9.77 11.44 -3.68
N LEU A 249 10.74 11.10 -2.82
CA LEU A 249 11.64 12.06 -2.17
C LEU A 249 12.67 12.65 -3.15
N LEU A 250 13.23 11.83 -4.05
CA LEU A 250 14.24 12.24 -5.02
C LEU A 250 13.63 12.97 -6.23
N GLY A 251 12.41 12.59 -6.60
CA GLY A 251 11.74 12.96 -7.86
C GLY A 251 12.12 12.06 -9.04
N GLN A 252 12.93 11.02 -8.82
CA GLN A 252 13.38 10.06 -9.83
C GLN A 252 13.68 8.70 -9.18
N PRO A 253 13.65 7.57 -9.92
CA PRO A 253 13.97 6.26 -9.36
C PRO A 253 15.35 6.23 -8.70
N ILE A 254 15.43 5.68 -7.49
CA ILE A 254 16.70 5.58 -6.74
C ILE A 254 17.68 4.58 -7.38
N PHE A 255 17.18 3.53 -8.03
CA PHE A 255 18.00 2.49 -8.65
C PHE A 255 17.63 2.27 -10.13
N PRO A 256 18.08 3.15 -11.05
CA PRO A 256 17.70 3.09 -12.46
C PRO A 256 18.64 2.21 -13.30
N GLY A 257 18.64 0.88 -13.10
CA GLY A 257 19.48 -0.04 -13.88
C GLY A 257 18.92 -0.44 -15.25
N ASP A 258 19.76 -0.58 -16.28
CA ASP A 258 19.31 -0.99 -17.63
C ASP A 258 19.17 -2.52 -17.77
N SER A 259 20.01 -3.28 -17.07
CA SER A 259 19.97 -4.74 -16.97
C SER A 259 19.80 -5.22 -15.52
N GLY A 260 19.72 -6.54 -15.30
CA GLY A 260 19.72 -7.10 -13.93
C GLY A 260 21.04 -6.81 -13.20
N VAL A 261 22.17 -6.83 -13.91
CA VAL A 261 23.49 -6.52 -13.36
C VAL A 261 23.59 -5.03 -13.04
N ASP A 262 23.18 -4.15 -13.95
CA ASP A 262 23.21 -2.70 -13.71
C ASP A 262 22.30 -2.30 -12.55
N GLN A 263 21.15 -2.98 -12.40
CA GLN A 263 20.27 -2.78 -11.25
C GLN A 263 20.99 -3.07 -9.93
N LEU A 264 21.77 -4.14 -9.86
CA LEU A 264 22.57 -4.46 -8.68
C LEU A 264 23.69 -3.44 -8.45
N VAL A 265 24.32 -2.95 -9.53
CA VAL A 265 25.34 -1.89 -9.45
C VAL A 265 24.76 -0.60 -8.86
N GLU A 266 23.57 -0.16 -9.29
CA GLU A 266 22.90 1.01 -8.71
C GLU A 266 22.58 0.83 -7.22
N ILE A 267 22.19 -0.38 -6.80
CA ILE A 267 21.98 -0.69 -5.38
C ILE A 267 23.29 -0.59 -4.59
N ILE A 268 24.38 -1.19 -5.11
CA ILE A 268 25.69 -1.19 -4.45
C ILE A 268 26.27 0.23 -4.33
N LYS A 269 26.01 1.13 -5.29
CA LYS A 269 26.44 2.54 -5.19
C LYS A 269 25.87 3.25 -3.97
N VAL A 270 24.69 2.83 -3.50
CA VAL A 270 24.01 3.42 -2.34
C VAL A 270 24.30 2.62 -1.07
N LEU A 271 24.02 1.32 -1.08
CA LEU A 271 24.12 0.46 0.12
C LEU A 271 25.54 -0.06 0.38
N GLY A 272 26.47 0.16 -0.54
CA GLY A 272 27.79 -0.47 -0.52
C GLY A 272 27.72 -1.93 -0.96
N THR A 273 28.88 -2.60 -0.95
CA THR A 273 28.97 -4.00 -1.34
C THR A 273 28.33 -4.89 -0.27
N PRO A 274 27.39 -5.80 -0.62
CA PRO A 274 26.78 -6.68 0.36
C PRO A 274 27.85 -7.60 0.98
N THR A 275 27.75 -7.80 2.28
CA THR A 275 28.59 -8.74 3.02
C THR A 275 28.26 -10.19 2.62
N ARG A 276 29.17 -11.12 2.93
CA ARG A 276 28.96 -12.55 2.65
C ARG A 276 27.69 -13.09 3.32
N ASP A 277 27.39 -12.66 4.54
CA ASP A 277 26.20 -13.11 5.27
C ASP A 277 24.93 -12.50 4.66
N GLN A 278 24.94 -11.24 4.25
CA GLN A 278 23.83 -10.64 3.50
C GLN A 278 23.56 -11.36 2.18
N ILE A 279 24.60 -11.75 1.42
CA ILE A 279 24.43 -12.55 0.20
C ILE A 279 23.81 -13.91 0.53
N ARG A 280 24.26 -14.58 1.60
CA ARG A 280 23.69 -15.87 2.03
C ARG A 280 22.22 -15.75 2.41
N GLU A 281 21.82 -14.69 3.12
CA GLU A 281 20.43 -14.41 3.48
C GLU A 281 19.55 -14.09 2.26
N MET A 282 20.13 -13.49 1.21
CA MET A 282 19.41 -13.20 -0.04
C MET A 282 19.27 -14.44 -0.92
N ASN A 283 20.34 -15.20 -1.12
CA ASN A 283 20.31 -16.46 -1.84
C ASN A 283 21.48 -17.36 -1.39
N PRO A 284 21.25 -18.42 -0.60
CA PRO A 284 22.31 -19.29 -0.09
C PRO A 284 23.00 -20.10 -1.19
N ASN A 285 22.36 -20.26 -2.35
CA ASN A 285 22.90 -21.00 -3.49
C ASN A 285 23.71 -20.12 -4.45
N TYR A 286 23.85 -18.82 -4.16
CA TYR A 286 24.61 -17.92 -5.02
C TYR A 286 26.11 -18.11 -4.81
N THR A 287 26.78 -18.70 -5.82
CA THR A 287 28.21 -19.08 -5.76
C THR A 287 29.12 -18.16 -6.58
N GLU A 288 28.57 -17.20 -7.32
CA GLU A 288 29.32 -16.40 -8.31
C GLU A 288 29.55 -14.95 -7.87
N PHE A 289 30.55 -14.32 -8.49
CA PHE A 289 30.96 -12.91 -8.39
C PHE A 289 31.68 -12.43 -7.12
N LYS A 290 32.90 -11.90 -7.35
CA LYS A 290 33.55 -10.93 -6.48
C LYS A 290 33.10 -9.54 -6.91
N PHE A 291 32.36 -8.85 -6.06
CA PHE A 291 32.09 -7.43 -6.25
C PHE A 291 33.31 -6.60 -5.82
N PRO A 292 33.62 -5.50 -6.52
CA PRO A 292 34.50 -4.46 -5.97
C PRO A 292 33.99 -4.05 -4.59
N GLN A 293 34.88 -3.75 -3.66
CA GLN A 293 34.50 -3.28 -2.33
C GLN A 293 34.17 -1.79 -2.38
N ILE A 294 32.88 -1.47 -2.27
CA ILE A 294 32.32 -0.12 -2.31
C ILE A 294 31.73 0.16 -0.92
N LYS A 295 32.10 1.30 -0.33
CA LYS A 295 31.51 1.74 0.94
C LYS A 295 30.11 2.29 0.70
N ALA A 296 29.21 2.02 1.64
CA ALA A 296 27.87 2.60 1.63
C ALA A 296 27.92 4.13 1.58
N HIS A 297 27.01 4.72 0.81
CA HIS A 297 26.84 6.16 0.78
C HIS A 297 25.91 6.58 1.94
N PRO A 298 26.28 7.56 2.78
CA PRO A 298 25.40 8.03 3.85
C PRO A 298 24.05 8.50 3.28
N TRP A 299 22.92 8.06 3.86
CA TRP A 299 21.58 8.41 3.39
C TRP A 299 21.35 9.92 3.28
N GLN A 300 21.95 10.71 4.19
CA GLN A 300 21.90 12.18 4.18
C GLN A 300 22.51 12.81 2.92
N LYS A 301 23.41 12.09 2.23
CA LYS A 301 24.02 12.52 0.97
C LYS A 301 23.31 11.96 -0.27
N VAL A 302 22.49 10.93 -0.11
CA VAL A 302 21.65 10.38 -1.18
C VAL A 302 20.49 11.33 -1.48
N PHE A 303 19.87 11.87 -0.43
CA PHE A 303 18.72 12.75 -0.54
C PHE A 303 19.10 14.23 -0.51
N ARG A 304 18.13 15.10 -0.85
CA ARG A 304 18.31 16.55 -0.81
C ARG A 304 18.43 17.02 0.65
N ALA A 305 19.16 18.11 0.89
CA ALA A 305 19.42 18.62 2.24
C ALA A 305 18.18 18.95 3.09
N ARG A 306 17.02 19.20 2.46
CA ARG A 306 15.74 19.48 3.14
C ARG A 306 14.88 18.23 3.39
N THR A 307 15.40 17.04 3.10
CA THR A 307 14.67 15.79 3.32
C THR A 307 14.59 15.50 4.83
N PRO A 308 13.39 15.21 5.38
CA PRO A 308 13.24 14.93 6.81
C PRO A 308 14.11 13.72 7.25
N PRO A 309 14.79 13.79 8.42
CA PRO A 309 15.53 12.66 8.97
C PRO A 309 14.72 11.36 9.06
N GLU A 310 13.48 11.46 9.52
CA GLU A 310 12.57 10.32 9.71
C GLU A 310 12.21 9.67 8.36
N ALA A 311 12.20 10.42 7.26
CA ALA A 311 12.02 9.85 5.93
C ALA A 311 13.23 9.02 5.50
N MET A 312 14.44 9.47 5.82
CA MET A 312 15.67 8.75 5.50
C MET A 312 15.81 7.48 6.35
N GLU A 313 15.44 7.57 7.64
CA GLU A 313 15.38 6.41 8.54
C GLU A 313 14.37 5.37 8.08
N LEU A 314 13.18 5.81 7.66
CA LEU A 314 12.18 4.91 7.07
C LEU A 314 12.74 4.20 5.83
N VAL A 315 13.37 4.94 4.91
CA VAL A 315 13.98 4.33 3.72
C VAL A 315 15.07 3.34 4.09
N ALA A 316 15.93 3.68 5.04
CA ALA A 316 17.00 2.79 5.51
C ALA A 316 16.44 1.46 6.03
N GLY A 317 15.39 1.49 6.86
CA GLY A 317 14.74 0.28 7.38
C GLY A 317 13.98 -0.55 6.34
N LEU A 318 13.67 0.03 5.17
CA LEU A 318 13.00 -0.67 4.06
C LEU A 318 14.00 -1.26 3.05
N LEU A 319 15.10 -0.54 2.78
CA LEU A 319 16.11 -0.87 1.77
C LEU A 319 17.31 -1.60 2.39
N GLU A 320 17.03 -2.71 3.05
CA GLU A 320 18.03 -3.62 3.61
C GLU A 320 18.31 -4.80 2.68
N TYR A 321 19.58 -5.22 2.61
CA TYR A 321 19.98 -6.43 1.86
C TYR A 321 19.35 -7.68 2.46
N THR A 322 19.51 -7.88 3.77
CA THR A 322 18.95 -9.01 4.50
C THR A 322 17.42 -8.92 4.52
N PRO A 323 16.68 -9.81 3.84
CA PRO A 323 15.23 -9.65 3.70
C PRO A 323 14.46 -9.64 5.02
N SER A 324 14.93 -10.40 6.01
CA SER A 324 14.38 -10.47 7.36
C SER A 324 14.63 -9.20 8.20
N GLY A 325 15.66 -8.41 7.85
CA GLY A 325 15.99 -7.15 8.52
C GLY A 325 15.11 -5.97 8.09
N ARG A 326 14.38 -6.10 6.98
CA ARG A 326 13.44 -5.05 6.54
C ARG A 326 12.27 -4.96 7.50
N ILE A 327 11.87 -3.75 7.88
CA ILE A 327 10.66 -3.55 8.69
C ILE A 327 9.41 -4.14 8.02
N THR A 328 8.44 -4.58 8.79
CA THR A 328 7.13 -5.02 8.29
C THR A 328 6.28 -3.82 7.85
N PRO A 329 5.22 -4.04 7.03
CA PRO A 329 4.35 -2.95 6.65
C PRO A 329 3.66 -2.24 7.83
N LEU A 330 3.26 -2.95 8.90
CA LEU A 330 2.67 -2.29 10.07
C LEU A 330 3.71 -1.56 10.93
N GLU A 331 4.94 -2.09 11.06
CA GLU A 331 6.05 -1.33 11.66
C GLU A 331 6.32 -0.05 10.85
N ALA A 332 6.24 -0.10 9.52
CA ALA A 332 6.31 1.09 8.68
C ALA A 332 5.15 2.06 8.97
N CYS A 333 3.89 1.60 9.05
CA CYS A 333 2.77 2.48 9.45
C CYS A 333 2.96 3.13 10.83
N ALA A 334 3.59 2.42 11.77
CA ALA A 334 3.91 2.91 13.11
C ALA A 334 5.15 3.83 13.16
N HIS A 335 5.89 4.00 12.05
CA HIS A 335 7.12 4.77 12.00
C HIS A 335 6.87 6.28 12.31
N PRO A 336 7.81 6.98 12.99
CA PRO A 336 7.70 8.41 13.31
C PRO A 336 7.47 9.34 12.11
N PHE A 337 7.94 8.93 10.93
CA PHE A 337 7.66 9.65 9.67
C PHE A 337 6.16 9.92 9.46
N PHE A 338 5.28 9.08 9.99
CA PHE A 338 3.82 9.20 9.86
C PHE A 338 3.13 9.86 11.07
N ASP A 339 3.86 10.36 12.07
CA ASP A 339 3.28 10.94 13.29
C ASP A 339 2.34 12.13 13.00
N GLU A 340 2.71 13.00 12.07
CA GLU A 340 1.87 14.13 11.63
C GLU A 340 0.47 13.70 11.16
N LEU A 341 0.34 12.50 10.57
CA LEU A 341 -0.98 11.98 10.16
C LEU A 341 -1.86 11.65 11.38
N ARG A 342 -1.23 11.27 12.50
CA ARG A 342 -1.89 10.89 13.76
C ARG A 342 -2.16 12.08 14.67
N GLU A 343 -1.75 13.30 14.31
CA GLU A 343 -2.09 14.50 15.07
C GLU A 343 -3.56 14.87 14.91
N GLN A 344 -4.18 15.38 15.98
CA GLN A 344 -5.59 15.76 15.95
C GLN A 344 -5.74 17.04 15.11
N GLY A 345 -6.64 16.99 14.12
CA GLY A 345 -6.92 18.15 13.27
C GLY A 345 -6.01 18.30 12.06
N THR A 346 -5.10 17.34 11.79
CA THR A 346 -4.34 17.31 10.53
C THR A 346 -5.31 17.26 9.34
N ARG A 347 -5.03 18.08 8.31
CA ARG A 347 -5.84 18.20 7.10
C ARG A 347 -4.99 18.10 5.85
N LEU A 348 -5.64 17.80 4.73
CA LEU A 348 -5.03 17.90 3.41
C LEU A 348 -4.68 19.37 3.10
N PRO A 349 -3.71 19.65 2.19
CA PRO A 349 -3.36 21.02 1.81
C PRO A 349 -4.51 21.84 1.22
N ASN A 350 -5.54 21.18 0.69
CA ASN A 350 -6.76 21.81 0.20
C ASN A 350 -7.79 22.11 1.32
N GLY A 351 -7.42 21.92 2.58
CA GLY A 351 -8.26 22.14 3.77
C GLY A 351 -9.24 21.01 4.09
N ARG A 352 -9.33 19.96 3.26
CA ARG A 352 -10.22 18.81 3.50
C ARG A 352 -9.67 17.88 4.58
N GLU A 353 -10.55 17.06 5.13
CA GLU A 353 -10.17 16.01 6.08
C GLU A 353 -9.27 14.96 5.42
N LEU A 354 -8.44 14.30 6.22
CA LEU A 354 -7.70 13.12 5.75
C LEU A 354 -8.70 11.99 5.41
N PRO A 355 -8.39 11.12 4.44
CA PRO A 355 -9.17 9.90 4.22
C PRO A 355 -9.12 8.98 5.46
N PRO A 356 -9.95 7.93 5.53
CA PRO A 356 -9.91 6.99 6.65
C PRO A 356 -8.53 6.30 6.78
N LEU A 357 -7.71 6.74 7.75
CA LEU A 357 -6.37 6.19 8.01
C LEU A 357 -6.33 5.22 9.20
N PHE A 358 -7.20 5.41 10.18
CA PHE A 358 -7.14 4.74 11.48
C PHE A 358 -8.33 3.80 11.75
N ASN A 359 -9.19 3.62 10.77
CA ASN A 359 -10.30 2.66 10.77
C ASN A 359 -9.81 1.21 10.57
N PHE A 360 -8.81 0.78 11.34
CA PHE A 360 -8.31 -0.58 11.33
C PHE A 360 -9.41 -1.55 11.76
N THR A 361 -9.64 -2.58 10.95
CA THR A 361 -10.53 -3.68 11.33
C THR A 361 -9.94 -4.48 12.49
N GLU A 362 -10.77 -5.25 13.21
CA GLU A 362 -10.27 -6.21 14.20
C GLU A 362 -9.26 -7.19 13.60
N TYR A 363 -9.46 -7.58 12.34
CA TYR A 363 -8.54 -8.44 11.61
C TYR A 363 -7.17 -7.77 11.46
N GLU A 364 -7.12 -6.52 10.98
CA GLU A 364 -5.86 -5.78 10.83
C GLU A 364 -5.12 -5.60 12.16
N LEU A 365 -5.85 -5.29 13.24
CA LEU A 365 -5.28 -5.09 14.58
C LEU A 365 -4.71 -6.38 15.20
N ARG A 366 -5.10 -7.56 14.70
CA ARG A 366 -4.56 -8.86 15.13
C ARG A 366 -3.26 -9.24 14.42
N ILE A 367 -2.90 -8.56 13.32
CA ILE A 367 -1.69 -8.87 12.54
C ILE A 367 -0.43 -8.65 13.41
N GLN A 368 -0.32 -7.51 14.08
CA GLN A 368 0.76 -7.20 15.03
C GLN A 368 0.23 -6.38 16.23
N PRO A 369 -0.37 -7.04 17.25
CA PRO A 369 -1.08 -6.35 18.32
C PRO A 369 -0.25 -5.37 19.15
N SER A 370 1.06 -5.61 19.25
CA SER A 370 2.00 -4.75 19.98
C SER A 370 2.10 -3.32 19.40
N LEU A 371 1.69 -3.11 18.14
CA LEU A 371 1.76 -1.80 17.48
C LEU A 371 0.46 -1.00 17.63
N ASN A 372 -0.62 -1.59 18.14
CA ASN A 372 -1.94 -0.96 18.17
C ASN A 372 -1.98 0.35 18.94
N SER A 373 -1.17 0.49 20.00
CA SER A 373 -1.06 1.72 20.79
C SER A 373 -0.42 2.89 20.03
N ILE A 374 0.34 2.60 18.96
CA ILE A 374 0.95 3.60 18.08
C ILE A 374 0.07 3.85 16.85
N LEU A 375 -0.47 2.78 16.26
CA LEU A 375 -1.29 2.85 15.04
C LEU A 375 -2.61 3.59 15.26
N LYS A 376 -3.25 3.44 16.42
CA LYS A 376 -4.48 4.16 16.78
C LYS A 376 -4.15 5.45 17.53
N PRO A 377 -4.50 6.64 17.01
CA PRO A 377 -4.31 7.90 17.75
C PRO A 377 -5.05 7.90 19.09
N LYS A 378 -4.43 8.47 20.13
CA LYS A 378 -4.98 8.49 21.50
C LYS A 378 -6.36 9.16 21.58
N TYR A 379 -6.61 10.19 20.78
CA TYR A 379 -7.90 10.89 20.77
C TYR A 379 -9.05 10.06 20.19
N MET A 380 -8.76 9.01 19.40
CA MET A 380 -9.79 8.07 18.92
C MET A 380 -10.09 6.96 19.95
N GLN A 381 -9.13 6.64 20.82
CA GLN A 381 -9.32 5.61 21.85
C GLN A 381 -10.25 6.07 22.98
N THR A 382 -10.36 7.38 23.21
CA THR A 382 -11.23 7.97 24.25
C THR A 382 -12.68 8.12 23.81
N SER A 383 -12.96 8.20 22.50
CA SER A 383 -14.31 8.31 21.94
C SER A 383 -15.08 6.97 21.89
N GLU A 384 -14.43 5.83 22.05
CA GLU A 384 -15.07 4.50 22.04
C GLU A 384 -15.64 4.09 23.42
N ASN A 385 -15.60 4.97 24.44
CA ASN A 385 -16.09 4.70 25.79
C ASN A 385 -17.23 5.66 26.22
N PRO A 386 -18.47 5.55 25.70
CA PRO A 386 -19.61 6.35 26.13
C PRO A 386 -20.29 5.75 27.37
N GLY A 387 -19.52 5.31 28.38
CA GLY A 387 -20.03 4.52 29.50
C GLY A 387 -19.23 4.69 30.78
N GLY A 388 -19.02 5.93 31.19
CA GLY A 388 -18.38 6.27 32.46
C GLY A 388 -18.89 7.61 32.97
N GLN A 389 -20.20 7.73 33.19
CA GLN A 389 -20.72 8.80 34.03
C GLN A 389 -20.21 8.54 35.45
N SER A 390 -19.19 9.28 35.88
CA SER A 390 -18.95 9.50 37.29
C SER A 390 -20.09 10.37 37.81
N GLU A 391 -21.05 9.77 38.50
CA GLU A 391 -22.02 10.50 39.31
C GLU A 391 -21.28 11.39 40.31
N PRO A 392 -21.68 12.66 40.49
CA PRO A 392 -21.21 13.45 41.61
C PRO A 392 -21.87 12.90 42.87
N VAL A 393 -21.05 12.43 43.82
CA VAL A 393 -21.48 12.04 45.16
C VAL A 393 -22.22 13.21 45.81
N ALA A 394 -23.52 13.05 46.01
CA ALA A 394 -24.35 13.99 46.74
C ALA A 394 -23.91 14.00 48.22
N GLY A 395 -23.26 15.09 48.63
CA GLY A 395 -23.02 15.39 50.03
C GLY A 395 -24.35 15.64 50.76
N SER A 396 -24.57 14.88 51.82
CA SER A 396 -25.75 15.01 52.69
C SER A 396 -25.79 16.39 53.34
N SER A 397 -26.92 17.06 53.20
CA SER A 397 -27.26 18.28 53.93
C SER A 397 -27.44 17.94 55.42
N GLY A 398 -26.71 18.67 56.27
CA GLY A 398 -26.81 18.59 57.72
C GLY A 398 -28.10 19.19 58.26
N ASN A 399 -28.48 18.72 59.44
CA ASN A 399 -29.50 19.33 60.28
C ASN A 399 -28.97 19.34 61.72
N SER A 400 -28.51 20.50 62.21
CA SER A 400 -28.48 20.83 63.65
C SER A 400 -28.03 22.29 63.86
N SER A 401 -29.04 23.09 64.18
CA SER A 401 -29.08 24.24 65.09
C SER A 401 -27.87 24.60 65.96
N ASP A 402 -27.69 25.92 66.07
CA ASP A 402 -27.35 26.71 67.26
C ASP A 402 -26.00 26.48 67.96
N ASN A 403 -25.10 27.46 67.85
CA ASN A 403 -24.94 28.53 68.86
C ASN A 403 -23.57 29.22 68.73
N ASN A 404 -23.64 30.53 68.47
CA ASN A 404 -23.15 31.58 69.37
C ASN A 404 -21.63 31.80 69.58
N VAL A 405 -21.31 33.11 69.63
CA VAL A 405 -20.22 33.78 70.37
C VAL A 405 -18.86 33.99 69.66
N ASN A 406 -18.61 35.28 69.36
CA ASN A 406 -17.40 36.11 69.60
C ASN A 406 -16.00 35.53 69.23
N THR A 407 -15.01 36.28 68.76
CA THR A 407 -14.69 37.72 68.84
C THR A 407 -13.46 37.95 67.96
N ASN A 408 -13.44 39.11 67.31
CA ASN A 408 -12.32 40.07 67.24
C ASN A 408 -10.86 39.65 67.01
N THR A 409 -10.28 40.44 66.10
CA THR A 409 -8.96 41.11 66.14
C THR A 409 -7.72 40.26 65.92
N LEU A 410 -6.99 40.43 64.81
CA LEU A 410 -6.15 41.56 64.35
C LEU A 410 -4.67 41.33 64.69
N SER A 411 -3.87 41.70 63.68
CA SER A 411 -2.52 42.21 63.77
C SER A 411 -1.34 41.23 63.89
N SER A 412 -0.73 41.02 62.72
CA SER A 412 0.51 41.72 62.33
C SER A 412 1.86 41.07 62.67
N SER A 413 2.70 41.16 61.64
CA SER A 413 4.10 41.61 61.69
C SER A 413 5.18 40.54 61.58
N LYS A 414 5.79 40.51 60.39
CA LYS A 414 7.22 40.76 60.11
C LYS A 414 8.24 40.02 60.98
N ASN A 415 9.22 39.33 60.36
CA ASN A 415 10.45 39.96 59.87
C ASN A 415 11.46 38.95 59.27
N THR A 416 12.22 39.45 58.28
CA THR A 416 13.66 39.22 57.96
C THR A 416 14.19 37.80 57.64
N ASP A 417 14.42 37.53 56.34
CA ASP A 417 15.72 37.61 55.59
C ASP A 417 17.03 37.07 56.23
N PRO A 418 18.15 36.89 55.47
CA PRO A 418 18.51 35.72 54.65
C PRO A 418 19.90 35.13 55.03
N GLY A 419 20.32 34.02 54.42
CA GLY A 419 21.62 33.40 54.74
C GLY A 419 22.16 32.42 53.70
N GLN A 420 22.85 32.98 52.71
CA GLN A 420 24.02 32.50 51.95
C GLN A 420 24.61 31.07 52.12
N SER A 421 24.87 30.47 50.95
CA SER A 421 26.20 30.03 50.42
C SER A 421 26.78 28.62 50.68
N ASN A 422 27.08 27.98 49.54
CA ASN A 422 28.38 27.46 49.06
C ASN A 422 28.96 26.07 49.44
N MET A 423 29.45 25.44 48.36
CA MET A 423 30.48 24.41 48.16
C MET A 423 30.13 22.98 48.61
N ALA A 424 30.41 21.92 47.84
CA ALA A 424 31.39 21.73 46.76
C ALA A 424 30.83 20.85 45.62
#